data_AF-A0A959FVJ8-F1
#
_entry.id   AF-A0A959FVJ8-F1
#
_cell.length_a   1.000
_cell.length_b   1.000
_cell.length_c   1.000
_cell.angle_alpha   90.00
_cell.angle_beta   90.00
_cell.angle_gamma   90.00
#
_symmetry.space_group_name_H-M   'P 1'
#
loop_
_entity.id
_entity.type
_entity.pdbx_description
1 polymer ?
#
loop_
_entity_poly.entity_id
_entity_poly.type
_entity_poly.pdbx_seq_one_letter_code
_entity_poly.pdbx_strand_id
1 'polypeptide(L)'
;MNTLVRILGLLLLILLSACQSAEPADEQEQSATFTVTNPLTVSQPDAVIRLTATELATLAPEADWSKTYFTAGDPVPFQANDLNGDGTADEYLLLLNLGPEETKTVTLATLAEGESL
;
A
#
# COMPACT_ATOMS: atom_id res chain seq x y z
N MET A 1 19.69 48.17 -45.15
CA MET A 1 20.03 48.47 -43.75
C MET A 1 18.92 47.89 -42.88
N ASN A 2 19.21 46.73 -42.29
CA ASN A 2 18.29 45.80 -41.65
C ASN A 2 18.53 45.81 -40.13
N THR A 3 17.79 46.63 -39.39
CA THR A 3 18.00 46.74 -37.94
C THR A 3 16.71 46.84 -37.14
N LEU A 4 15.60 46.25 -37.61
CA LEU A 4 14.37 46.18 -36.81
C LEU A 4 13.76 44.78 -36.63
N VAL A 5 14.32 43.75 -37.28
CA VAL A 5 13.75 42.37 -37.24
C VAL A 5 14.38 41.51 -36.12
N ARG A 6 15.37 42.01 -35.37
CA ARG A 6 16.15 41.19 -34.43
C ARG A 6 15.72 41.23 -32.95
N ILE A 7 14.74 42.04 -32.56
CA ILE A 7 14.29 42.13 -31.15
C ILE A 7 12.98 41.37 -30.90
N LEU A 8 12.17 41.12 -31.93
CA LEU A 8 10.88 40.43 -31.77
C LEU A 8 11.01 38.89 -31.75
N GLY A 9 12.15 38.34 -32.17
CA GLY A 9 12.39 36.89 -32.20
C GLY A 9 12.88 36.27 -30.90
N LEU A 10 13.29 37.08 -29.91
CA LEU A 10 13.90 36.57 -28.67
C LEU A 10 12.93 36.52 -27.49
N LEU A 11 11.75 37.15 -27.58
CA LEU A 11 10.75 37.16 -26.50
C LEU A 11 9.72 36.01 -26.58
N LEU A 12 9.65 35.30 -27.72
CA LEU A 12 8.67 34.23 -27.93
C LEU A 12 9.21 32.83 -27.58
N LEU A 13 10.51 32.69 -27.27
CA LEU A 13 11.13 31.40 -26.98
C LEU A 13 11.21 31.04 -25.48
N ILE A 14 10.80 31.93 -24.57
CA ILE A 14 11.07 31.79 -23.12
C ILE A 14 9.81 31.37 -22.31
N LEU A 15 8.62 31.31 -22.90
CA LEU A 15 7.40 30.95 -22.15
C LEU A 15 6.81 29.57 -22.46
N LEU A 16 7.38 28.81 -23.41
CA LEU A 16 6.98 27.42 -23.67
C LEU A 16 7.68 26.39 -22.75
N SER A 17 8.49 26.82 -21.79
CA SER A 17 9.20 25.93 -20.85
C SER A 17 8.53 25.77 -19.48
N ALA A 18 7.30 26.26 -19.27
CA ALA A 18 6.61 26.19 -17.98
C ALA A 18 5.66 24.99 -17.82
N CYS A 19 5.55 24.10 -18.81
CA CYS A 19 4.96 22.78 -18.61
C CYS A 19 6.07 21.74 -18.63
N GLN A 20 7.00 21.86 -17.68
CA GLN A 20 7.65 20.67 -17.17
C GLN A 20 6.53 19.92 -16.45
N SER A 21 5.90 18.99 -17.16
CA SER A 21 5.05 17.98 -16.53
C SER A 21 5.86 17.47 -15.36
N ALA A 22 5.40 17.76 -14.14
CA ALA A 22 5.82 17.01 -12.99
C ALA A 22 5.49 15.57 -13.36
N GLU A 23 6.53 14.81 -13.70
CA GLU A 23 6.45 13.36 -13.65
C GLU A 23 5.86 13.09 -12.27
N PRO A 24 4.71 12.39 -12.15
CA PRO A 24 4.26 11.98 -10.84
C PRO A 24 5.47 11.29 -10.23
N ALA A 25 5.90 11.77 -9.06
CA ALA A 25 6.81 10.98 -8.26
C ALA A 25 6.18 9.59 -8.23
N ASP A 26 6.96 8.55 -8.57
CA ASP A 26 6.60 7.19 -8.22
C ASP A 26 6.31 7.26 -6.71
N GLU A 27 5.03 7.38 -6.36
CA GLU A 27 4.54 6.99 -5.07
C GLU A 27 4.86 5.51 -5.05
N GLN A 28 6.04 5.18 -4.51
CA GLN A 28 6.35 3.79 -4.20
C GLN A 28 5.27 3.38 -3.21
N GLU A 29 4.20 2.76 -3.72
CA GLU A 29 3.28 1.97 -2.93
C GLU A 29 4.15 0.97 -2.18
N GLN A 30 4.45 1.28 -0.92
CA GLN A 30 5.27 0.43 -0.09
C GLN A 30 4.43 -0.80 0.28
N SER A 31 4.38 -1.75 -0.65
CA SER A 31 3.71 -3.03 -0.44
C SER A 31 4.67 -3.97 0.26
N ALA A 32 4.38 -4.32 1.51
CA ALA A 32 5.09 -5.38 2.21
C ALA A 32 4.29 -6.68 2.11
N THR A 33 4.95 -7.84 2.13
CA THR A 33 4.29 -9.15 1.99
C THR A 33 4.77 -10.13 3.04
N PHE A 34 3.87 -11.00 3.50
CA PHE A 34 4.21 -12.16 4.31
C PHE A 34 3.50 -13.41 3.78
N THR A 35 3.94 -14.59 4.20
CA THR A 35 3.33 -15.86 3.82
C THR A 35 2.68 -16.57 5.00
N VAL A 36 1.55 -17.23 4.73
CA VAL A 36 0.84 -18.08 5.67
C VAL A 36 0.75 -19.47 5.06
N THR A 37 1.29 -20.46 5.76
CA THR A 37 1.26 -21.86 5.33
C THR A 37 0.32 -22.66 6.22
N ASN A 38 -0.61 -23.40 5.63
CA ASN A 38 -1.31 -24.48 6.32
C ASN A 38 -0.41 -25.72 6.30
N PRO A 39 0.15 -26.19 7.43
CA PRO A 39 1.02 -27.36 7.43
C PRO A 39 0.25 -28.69 7.39
N LEU A 40 -1.09 -28.65 7.40
CA LEU A 40 -1.93 -29.83 7.47
C LEU A 40 -2.37 -30.29 6.09
N THR A 41 -2.56 -31.60 5.93
CA THR A 41 -3.11 -32.23 4.73
C THR A 41 -4.63 -32.10 4.61
N VAL A 42 -5.25 -31.26 5.43
CA VAL A 42 -6.69 -30.96 5.41
C VAL A 42 -6.89 -29.46 5.26
N SER A 43 -7.98 -29.07 4.59
CA SER A 43 -8.34 -27.67 4.44
C SER A 43 -8.67 -27.02 5.80
N GLN A 44 -8.25 -25.77 5.94
CA GLN A 44 -8.63 -24.90 7.05
C GLN A 44 -9.41 -23.70 6.50
N PRO A 45 -10.74 -23.84 6.32
CA PRO A 45 -11.58 -22.69 6.02
C PRO A 45 -11.60 -21.75 7.23
N ASP A 46 -11.68 -20.44 6.96
CA ASP A 46 -11.75 -19.39 7.99
C ASP A 46 -10.64 -19.48 9.06
N ALA A 47 -9.43 -19.84 8.65
CA ALA A 47 -8.28 -19.88 9.55
C ALA A 47 -7.98 -18.47 10.09
N VAL A 48 -7.96 -18.36 11.42
CA VAL A 48 -7.64 -17.11 12.11
C VAL A 48 -6.13 -16.96 12.20
N ILE A 49 -5.60 -15.91 11.57
CA ILE A 49 -4.18 -15.55 11.64
C ILE A 49 -4.05 -14.31 12.52
N ARG A 50 -3.28 -14.44 13.60
CA ARG A 50 -2.99 -13.34 14.52
C ARG A 50 -1.61 -12.76 14.21
N LEU A 51 -1.58 -11.45 13.99
CA LEU A 51 -0.38 -10.67 13.77
C LEU A 51 -0.31 -9.57 14.83
N THR A 52 0.78 -9.48 15.56
CA THR A 52 1.00 -8.38 16.50
C THR A 52 1.38 -7.11 15.75
N ALA A 53 1.06 -5.95 16.33
CA ALA A 53 1.50 -4.67 15.79
C ALA A 53 3.03 -4.59 15.64
N THR A 54 3.79 -5.21 16.54
CA THR A 54 5.26 -5.28 16.47
C THR A 54 5.75 -6.08 15.26
N GLU A 55 5.14 -7.23 14.96
CA GLU A 55 5.48 -8.03 13.77
C GLU A 55 5.21 -7.25 12.49
N LEU A 56 4.06 -6.57 12.44
CA LEU A 56 3.65 -5.75 11.31
C LEU A 56 4.52 -4.50 11.14
N ALA A 57 4.88 -3.81 12.21
CA ALA A 57 5.80 -2.67 12.18
C ALA A 57 7.23 -3.08 11.78
N THR A 58 7.65 -4.31 12.08
CA THR A 58 8.92 -4.85 11.58
C THR A 58 8.86 -5.07 10.07
N LEU A 59 7.72 -5.54 9.58
CA LEU A 59 7.49 -5.83 8.16
C LEU A 59 7.31 -4.56 7.32
N ALA A 60 6.59 -3.57 7.85
CA ALA A 60 6.25 -2.31 7.19
C ALA A 60 6.35 -1.14 8.19
N PRO A 61 7.58 -0.65 8.49
CA PRO A 61 7.80 0.35 9.54
C PRO A 61 7.19 1.72 9.23
N GLU A 62 7.01 2.05 7.96
CA GLU A 62 6.49 3.35 7.49
C GLU A 62 5.00 3.26 7.09
N ALA A 63 4.31 2.16 7.40
CA ALA A 63 2.92 1.98 7.02
C ALA A 63 1.99 2.93 7.79
N ASP A 64 1.09 3.61 7.06
CA ASP A 64 -0.05 4.28 7.66
C ASP A 64 -1.14 3.23 7.95
N TRP A 65 -1.14 2.73 9.19
CA TRP A 65 -2.09 1.69 9.63
C TRP A 65 -3.56 2.11 9.55
N SER A 66 -3.87 3.41 9.47
CA SER A 66 -5.24 3.89 9.27
C SER A 66 -5.75 3.69 7.84
N LYS A 67 -4.83 3.47 6.89
CA LYS A 67 -5.10 3.25 5.47
C LYS A 67 -4.64 1.87 4.98
N THR A 68 -4.03 1.08 5.86
CA THR A 68 -3.49 -0.23 5.49
C THR A 68 -4.57 -1.29 5.53
N TYR A 69 -4.55 -2.18 4.55
CA TYR A 69 -5.40 -3.37 4.49
C TYR A 69 -4.63 -4.57 3.97
N PHE A 70 -5.24 -5.74 4.11
CA PHE A 70 -4.64 -7.01 3.71
C PHE A 70 -5.31 -7.56 2.46
N THR A 71 -4.52 -8.06 1.51
CA THR A 71 -5.03 -8.71 0.31
C THR A 71 -4.23 -9.97 -0.02
N ALA A 72 -4.90 -10.98 -0.56
CA ALA A 72 -4.29 -12.21 -1.06
C ALA A 72 -4.87 -12.57 -2.44
N GLY A 73 -4.93 -11.57 -3.33
CA GLY A 73 -5.67 -11.59 -4.59
C GLY A 73 -7.01 -10.88 -4.47
N ASP A 74 -7.75 -11.17 -3.40
CA ASP A 74 -8.95 -10.46 -2.95
C ASP A 74 -8.71 -9.83 -1.57
N PRO A 75 -9.49 -8.82 -1.16
CA PRO A 75 -9.45 -8.27 0.19
C PRO A 75 -9.62 -9.35 1.25
N VAL A 76 -8.72 -9.38 2.23
CA VAL A 76 -8.74 -10.31 3.36
C VAL A 76 -9.50 -9.66 4.51
N PRO A 77 -10.59 -10.25 5.02
CA PRO A 77 -11.27 -9.73 6.20
C PRO A 77 -10.32 -9.71 7.39
N PHE A 78 -10.33 -8.60 8.13
CA PHE A 78 -9.50 -8.45 9.32
C PHE A 78 -10.20 -7.63 10.40
N GLN A 79 -9.70 -7.78 11.63
CA GLN A 79 -10.08 -6.95 12.76
C GLN A 79 -8.82 -6.42 13.44
N ALA A 80 -8.74 -5.09 13.57
CA ALA A 80 -7.75 -4.43 14.39
C ALA A 80 -8.26 -4.41 15.84
N ASN A 81 -7.48 -4.97 16.76
CA ASN A 81 -7.83 -5.07 18.18
C ASN A 81 -6.95 -4.12 18.99
N ASP A 82 -7.57 -3.12 19.61
CA ASP A 82 -6.99 -2.34 20.70
C ASP A 82 -7.45 -2.98 22.02
N LEU A 83 -6.56 -3.75 22.64
CA LEU A 83 -6.83 -4.50 23.87
C LEU A 83 -6.65 -3.63 25.12
N ASN A 84 -5.87 -2.56 25.01
CA ASN A 84 -5.48 -1.70 26.12
C ASN A 84 -6.30 -0.39 26.20
N GLY A 85 -7.00 -0.03 25.12
CA GLY A 85 -7.87 1.13 25.00
C GLY A 85 -7.18 2.45 24.71
N ASP A 86 -5.95 2.45 24.20
CA ASP A 86 -5.17 3.67 23.91
C ASP A 86 -5.45 4.26 22.50
N GLY A 87 -6.28 3.60 21.71
CA GLY A 87 -6.63 3.99 20.34
C GLY A 87 -5.69 3.45 19.27
N THR A 88 -4.67 2.68 19.64
CA THR A 88 -3.75 1.99 18.73
C THR A 88 -4.03 0.50 18.76
N ALA A 89 -4.05 -0.13 17.58
CA ALA A 89 -4.21 -1.59 17.53
C ALA A 89 -2.97 -2.28 18.11
N ASP A 90 -3.17 -3.21 19.05
CA ASP A 90 -2.13 -4.09 19.59
C ASP A 90 -1.90 -5.30 18.66
N GLU A 91 -2.96 -5.76 17.99
CA GLU A 91 -2.93 -6.89 17.08
C GLU A 91 -3.99 -6.79 15.96
N TYR A 92 -3.79 -7.61 14.94
CA TYR A 92 -4.68 -7.77 13.80
C TYR A 92 -5.03 -9.26 13.65
N LEU A 93 -6.32 -9.56 13.55
CA LEU A 93 -6.83 -10.90 13.29
C LEU A 93 -7.35 -10.97 11.87
N LEU A 94 -6.74 -11.80 11.03
CA LEU A 94 -7.13 -12.02 9.63
C LEU A 94 -7.88 -13.35 9.50
N LEU A 95 -8.81 -13.42 8.55
CA LEU A 95 -9.48 -14.66 8.18
C LEU A 95 -9.04 -15.11 6.78
N LEU A 96 -8.39 -16.27 6.71
CA LEU A 96 -7.93 -16.85 5.46
C LEU A 96 -8.50 -18.25 5.25
N ASN A 97 -9.01 -18.49 4.05
CA ASN A 97 -9.25 -19.85 3.58
C ASN A 97 -7.94 -20.46 3.10
N LEU A 98 -7.51 -21.55 3.71
CA LEU A 98 -6.28 -22.27 3.34
C LEU A 98 -6.62 -23.72 2.95
N GLY A 99 -6.24 -24.13 1.76
CA GLY A 99 -6.27 -25.53 1.31
C GLY A 99 -5.22 -26.40 2.01
N PRO A 100 -5.25 -27.72 1.78
CA PRO A 100 -4.24 -28.64 2.30
C PRO A 100 -2.84 -28.23 1.86
N GLU A 101 -1.91 -28.13 2.80
CA GLU A 101 -0.50 -27.81 2.53
C GLU A 101 -0.28 -26.50 1.75
N GLU A 102 -1.32 -25.65 1.67
CA GLU A 102 -1.29 -24.41 0.88
C GLU A 102 -0.43 -23.36 1.57
N THR A 103 0.33 -22.62 0.78
CA THR A 103 0.97 -21.37 1.20
C THR A 103 0.33 -20.22 0.45
N LYS A 104 -0.22 -19.25 1.19
CA LYS A 104 -0.73 -18.00 0.65
C LYS A 104 0.22 -16.87 0.94
N THR A 105 0.43 -16.00 -0.05
CA THR A 105 1.09 -14.71 0.13
C THR A 105 0.02 -13.67 0.41
N VAL A 106 0.20 -12.92 1.50
CA VAL A 106 -0.63 -11.78 1.87
C VAL A 106 0.19 -10.52 1.70
N THR A 107 -0.40 -9.53 1.05
CA THR A 107 0.17 -8.20 0.84
C THR A 107 -0.50 -7.22 1.80
N LEU A 108 0.31 -6.36 2.42
CA LEU A 108 -0.12 -5.13 3.06
C LEU A 108 -0.20 -4.07 1.96
N ALA A 109 -1.41 -3.61 1.69
CA ALA A 109 -1.69 -2.59 0.70
C ALA A 109 -2.20 -1.32 1.39
N THR A 110 -2.03 -0.18 0.73
CA THR A 110 -2.46 1.12 1.22
C THR A 110 -3.61 1.62 0.37
N LEU A 111 -4.68 2.09 1.00
CA LEU A 111 -5.82 2.70 0.31
C LEU A 111 -5.39 3.99 -0.41
N ALA A 112 -5.83 4.13 -1.66
CA ALA A 112 -5.67 5.36 -2.40
C ALA A 112 -6.55 6.49 -1.81
N GLU A 113 -6.23 7.75 -2.14
CA GLU A 113 -7.06 8.88 -1.71
C GLU A 113 -8.51 8.74 -2.22
N GLY A 114 -9.47 8.75 -1.31
CA GLY A 114 -10.89 8.62 -1.63
C GLY A 114 -11.40 7.18 -1.73
N GLU A 115 -10.56 6.18 -1.51
CA GLU A 115 -10.94 4.76 -1.46
C GLU A 115 -11.47 4.35 -0.07
N SER A 116 -12.38 3.39 -0.03
CA SER A 116 -12.90 2.75 1.19
C SER A 116 -13.13 1.26 0.96
N LEU A 117 -12.94 0.45 2.00
CA LEU A 117 -13.23 -0.99 2.03
C LEU A 117 -14.69 -1.29 2.37
#